data_AF-A0A6P2C463-F1
#
_entry.id   AF-A0A6P2C463-F1
#
_cell.length_a   1.000
_cell.length_b   1.000
_cell.length_c   1.000
_cell.angle_alpha   90.00
_cell.angle_beta   90.00
_cell.angle_gamma   90.00
#
_symmetry.space_group_name_H-M   'P 1'
#
loop_
_entity.id
_entity.type
_entity.pdbx_description
1 polymer ?
#
loop_
_entity_poly.entity_id
_entity_poly.type
_entity_poly.pdbx_seq_one_letter_code
_entity_poly.pdbx_strand_id
1 'polypeptide(L)'
;MSATHVPDRLVGAALRCYPARWRRRHGDEAAELAALLISDGAPAASVALSYLLGAAREWLAPPPGRSLSTVTAALLAAACLLGFSAALIAETVPAKAAGTTQSPSRPHHSASPCRPAAHVRSC
;
A
#
# COMPACT_ATOMS: atom_id res chain seq x y z
N MET A 1 -19.05 3.13 14.67
CA MET A 1 -19.10 2.58 13.30
C MET A 1 -17.98 3.26 12.51
N SER A 2 -17.01 2.66 11.81
CA SER A 2 -16.66 1.27 11.53
C SER A 2 -15.28 1.29 10.82
N ALA A 3 -14.20 1.74 11.47
CA ALA A 3 -12.89 1.84 10.82
C ALA A 3 -12.09 0.51 10.89
N THR A 4 -12.36 -0.34 11.89
CA THR A 4 -11.67 -1.63 12.08
C THR A 4 -12.24 -2.77 11.22
N HIS A 5 -13.38 -2.59 10.55
CA HIS A 5 -13.99 -3.66 9.76
C HIS A 5 -13.48 -3.79 8.32
N VAL A 6 -13.00 -2.70 7.72
CA VAL A 6 -12.46 -2.73 6.36
C VAL A 6 -11.16 -3.53 6.26
N PRO A 7 -10.16 -3.38 7.16
CA PRO A 7 -8.93 -4.16 7.10
C PRO A 7 -9.19 -5.67 7.23
N ASP A 8 -10.03 -6.07 8.19
CA ASP A 8 -10.39 -7.48 8.39
C ASP A 8 -11.14 -8.08 7.21
N ARG A 9 -11.99 -7.30 6.54
CA ARG A 9 -12.74 -7.79 5.37
C ARG A 9 -11.86 -8.06 4.16
N LEU A 10 -10.83 -7.24 3.92
CA LEU A 10 -9.90 -7.46 2.80
C LEU A 10 -9.06 -8.73 3.01
N VAL A 11 -8.48 -8.87 4.20
CA VAL A 11 -7.72 -10.08 4.56
C VAL A 11 -8.63 -11.31 4.55
N GLY A 12 -9.82 -11.22 5.13
CA GLY A 12 -10.78 -12.31 5.14
C GLY A 12 -11.22 -12.73 3.72
N ALA A 13 -11.36 -11.78 2.80
CA ALA A 13 -11.63 -12.08 1.39
C ALA A 13 -10.43 -12.79 0.74
N ALA A 14 -9.20 -12.32 0.97
CA ALA A 14 -7.99 -12.95 0.48
C ALA A 14 -7.82 -14.40 0.99
N LEU A 15 -8.08 -14.64 2.27
CA LEU A 15 -7.99 -15.99 2.86
C LEU A 15 -9.06 -16.94 2.30
N ARG A 16 -10.25 -16.44 1.93
CA ARG A 16 -11.27 -17.27 1.25
C ARG A 16 -10.82 -17.78 -0.12
N CYS A 17 -9.87 -17.11 -0.76
CA CYS A 17 -9.29 -17.55 -2.05
C CYS A 17 -8.42 -18.80 -1.90
N TYR A 18 -7.94 -19.17 -0.71
CA TYR A 18 -7.18 -20.41 -0.53
C TYR A 18 -8.08 -21.66 -0.63
N PRO A 19 -7.54 -22.82 -1.06
CA PRO A 19 -8.27 -24.09 -1.03
C PRO A 19 -8.75 -24.46 0.38
N ALA A 20 -9.92 -25.11 0.49
CA ALA A 20 -10.52 -25.46 1.78
C ALA A 20 -9.59 -26.28 2.69
N ARG A 21 -8.80 -27.20 2.12
CA ARG A 21 -7.80 -28.01 2.85
C ARG A 21 -6.71 -27.16 3.53
N TRP A 22 -6.34 -26.05 2.89
CA TRP A 22 -5.32 -25.15 3.39
C TRP A 22 -5.92 -24.30 4.51
N ARG A 23 -7.11 -23.72 4.28
CA ARG A 23 -7.80 -22.89 5.27
C ARG A 23 -8.11 -23.64 6.56
N ARG A 24 -8.46 -24.93 6.50
CA ARG A 24 -8.68 -25.75 7.71
C ARG A 24 -7.44 -25.96 8.57
N ARG A 25 -6.24 -25.87 7.99
CA ARG A 25 -4.98 -26.09 8.70
C ARG A 25 -4.30 -24.79 9.12
N HIS A 26 -4.44 -23.73 8.33
CA HIS A 26 -3.65 -22.50 8.47
C HIS A 26 -4.50 -21.22 8.48
N GLY A 27 -5.82 -21.32 8.31
CA GLY A 27 -6.68 -20.15 8.14
C GLY A 27 -6.74 -19.26 9.37
N ASP A 28 -6.84 -19.85 10.56
CA ASP A 28 -6.95 -19.10 11.82
C ASP A 28 -5.61 -18.46 12.18
N GLU A 29 -4.50 -19.21 12.10
CA GLU A 29 -3.14 -18.70 12.31
C GLU A 29 -2.79 -17.58 11.32
N ALA A 30 -3.18 -17.72 10.05
CA ALA A 30 -2.98 -16.67 9.05
C ALA A 30 -3.80 -15.40 9.35
N ALA A 31 -5.02 -15.54 9.87
CA ALA A 31 -5.84 -14.40 10.26
C ALA A 31 -5.25 -13.66 11.46
N GLU A 32 -4.72 -14.40 12.44
CA GLU A 32 -4.05 -13.83 13.61
C GLU A 32 -2.77 -13.07 13.22
N LEU A 33 -1.91 -13.69 12.40
CA LEU A 33 -0.71 -13.03 11.89
C LEU A 33 -1.03 -11.75 11.11
N ALA A 34 -2.08 -11.79 10.29
CA ALA A 34 -2.52 -10.60 9.56
C ALA A 34 -3.01 -9.47 10.48
N ALA A 35 -3.74 -9.82 11.55
CA ALA A 35 -4.19 -8.86 12.54
C ALA A 35 -3.00 -8.21 13.28
N LEU A 36 -1.98 -8.99 13.63
CA LEU A 36 -0.75 -8.48 14.24
C LEU A 36 -0.01 -7.53 13.31
N LEU A 37 0.21 -7.93 12.05
CA LEU A 37 0.86 -7.09 11.04
C LEU A 37 0.14 -5.74 10.85
N ILE A 38 -1.19 -5.75 10.79
CA ILE A 38 -1.99 -4.53 10.64
C ILE A 38 -1.91 -3.67 11.90
N SER A 39 -1.92 -4.30 13.07
CA SER A 39 -1.77 -3.59 14.36
C SER A 39 -0.39 -2.94 14.50
N ASP A 40 0.64 -3.56 13.93
CA ASP A 40 2.01 -3.03 13.84
C ASP A 40 2.16 -1.94 12.76
N GLY A 41 1.09 -1.60 12.06
CA GLY A 41 1.03 -0.51 11.09
C GLY A 41 1.21 -0.93 9.63
N ALA A 42 1.27 -2.23 9.32
CA ALA A 42 1.27 -2.68 7.94
C ALA A 42 -0.08 -2.33 7.26
N PRO A 43 -0.06 -1.77 6.04
CA PRO A 43 -1.29 -1.46 5.34
C PRO A 43 -2.04 -2.75 4.98
N ALA A 44 -3.30 -2.86 5.43
CA ALA A 44 -4.12 -4.07 5.25
C ALA A 44 -4.25 -4.51 3.79
N ALA A 45 -4.22 -3.58 2.83
CA ALA A 45 -4.20 -3.88 1.41
C ALA A 45 -2.94 -4.64 0.98
N SER A 46 -1.76 -4.29 1.52
CA SER A 46 -0.50 -4.99 1.23
C SER A 46 -0.48 -6.40 1.84
N VAL A 47 -1.00 -6.54 3.07
CA VAL A 47 -1.17 -7.83 3.74
C VAL A 47 -2.13 -8.72 2.92
N ALA A 48 -3.30 -8.21 2.56
CA ALA A 48 -4.28 -8.94 1.75
C ALA A 48 -3.72 -9.32 0.37
N LEU A 49 -2.97 -8.43 -0.29
CA LEU A 49 -2.32 -8.72 -1.57
C LEU A 49 -1.28 -9.84 -1.44
N SER A 50 -0.52 -9.86 -0.34
CA SER A 50 0.46 -10.92 -0.06
C SER A 50 -0.22 -12.28 0.09
N TYR A 51 -1.36 -12.34 0.80
CA TYR A 51 -2.17 -13.56 0.89
C TYR A 51 -2.81 -13.95 -0.44
N LEU A 52 -3.28 -13.00 -1.25
CA LEU A 52 -3.81 -13.30 -2.59
C LEU A 52 -2.74 -13.90 -3.49
N LEU A 53 -1.51 -13.38 -3.46
CA LEU A 53 -0.39 -13.92 -4.21
C LEU A 53 -0.02 -15.33 -3.72
N GLY A 54 -0.06 -15.55 -2.41
CA GLY A 54 0.12 -16.88 -1.82
C GLY A 54 -0.98 -17.87 -2.23
N ALA A 55 -2.23 -17.43 -2.27
CA ALA A 55 -3.35 -18.23 -2.75
C ALA A 55 -3.16 -18.60 -4.23
N ALA A 56 -2.81 -17.62 -5.06
CA ALA A 56 -2.51 -17.84 -6.47
C ALA A 56 -1.40 -18.89 -6.64
N ARG A 57 -0.32 -18.82 -5.83
CA ARG A 57 0.73 -19.84 -5.83
C ARG A 57 0.25 -21.22 -5.39
N GLU A 58 -0.61 -21.32 -4.38
CA GLU A 58 -1.18 -22.59 -3.94
C GLU A 58 -2.09 -23.23 -5.01
N TRP A 59 -2.73 -22.41 -5.85
CA TRP A 59 -3.50 -22.89 -7.02
C TRP A 59 -2.62 -23.21 -8.23
N LEU A 60 -1.57 -22.41 -8.45
CA LEU A 60 -0.65 -22.53 -9.57
C LEU A 60 0.45 -23.57 -9.33
N ALA A 61 0.70 -23.95 -8.08
CA ALA A 61 1.57 -25.05 -7.71
C ALA A 61 1.01 -26.30 -8.42
N PRO A 62 1.66 -26.75 -9.50
CA PRO A 62 1.11 -27.83 -10.28
C PRO A 62 1.03 -29.05 -9.36
N PRO A 63 -0.07 -29.80 -9.36
CA PRO A 63 0.02 -31.21 -9.00
C PRO A 63 1.14 -31.78 -9.87
N PRO A 64 2.13 -32.51 -9.32
CA PRO A 64 3.20 -33.10 -10.13
C PRO A 64 2.54 -33.98 -11.22
N GLY A 65 2.46 -33.48 -12.46
CA GLY A 65 1.81 -34.15 -13.59
C GLY A 65 0.69 -33.40 -14.33
N ARG A 66 0.22 -32.21 -13.93
CA ARG A 66 -0.75 -31.43 -14.72
C ARG A 66 -0.18 -30.09 -15.16
N SER A 67 0.13 -29.97 -16.45
CA SER A 67 0.49 -28.71 -17.09
C SER A 67 -0.69 -27.74 -17.03
N LEU A 68 -0.42 -26.49 -16.66
CA LEU A 68 -1.38 -25.40 -16.83
C LEU A 68 -1.67 -25.29 -18.33
N SER A 69 -2.91 -25.54 -18.73
CA SER A 69 -3.34 -25.33 -20.12
C SER A 69 -2.96 -23.91 -20.53
N THR A 70 -2.44 -23.75 -21.74
CA THR A 70 -2.03 -22.47 -22.36
C THR A 70 -3.08 -21.39 -22.21
N VAL A 71 -4.36 -21.78 -22.20
CA VAL A 71 -5.52 -20.90 -21.99
C VAL A 71 -5.53 -20.29 -20.59
N THR A 72 -5.28 -21.10 -19.56
CA THR A 72 -5.17 -20.65 -18.16
C THR A 72 -3.99 -19.72 -17.96
N ALA A 73 -2.85 -20.03 -18.57
CA ALA A 73 -1.67 -19.17 -18.53
C ALA A 73 -1.94 -17.82 -19.23
N ALA A 74 -2.60 -17.85 -20.39
CA ALA A 74 -2.99 -16.65 -21.12
C ALA A 74 -4.01 -15.79 -20.34
N LEU A 75 -5.00 -16.40 -19.69
CA LEU A 75 -5.96 -15.70 -18.83
C LEU A 75 -5.28 -15.03 -17.64
N LEU A 76 -4.31 -15.72 -17.02
CA LEU A 76 -3.55 -15.15 -15.90
C LEU A 76 -2.72 -13.94 -16.36
N ALA A 77 -2.05 -14.06 -17.51
CA ALA A 77 -1.29 -12.97 -18.10
C ALA A 77 -2.19 -11.77 -18.42
N ALA A 78 -3.33 -11.99 -19.06
CA ALA A 78 -4.30 -10.94 -19.37
C ALA A 78 -4.81 -10.22 -18.12
N ALA A 79 -5.12 -10.96 -17.05
CA ALA A 79 -5.54 -10.37 -15.77
C ALA A 79 -4.43 -9.52 -15.13
N CYS A 80 -3.17 -9.98 -15.16
CA CYS A 80 -2.02 -9.21 -14.69
C CYS A 80 -1.83 -7.90 -15.49
N LEU A 81 -1.94 -7.97 -16.82
CA LEU A 81 -1.85 -6.81 -17.71
C LEU A 81 -2.95 -5.77 -17.40
N LEU A 82 -4.19 -6.22 -17.25
CA LEU A 82 -5.33 -5.36 -16.89
C LEU A 82 -5.15 -4.67 -15.53
N GLY A 83 -4.67 -5.41 -14.53
CA GLY A 83 -4.39 -4.85 -13.20
C GLY A 83 -3.26 -3.81 -13.21
N PHE A 84 -2.20 -4.06 -13.98
CA PHE A 84 -1.07 -3.14 -14.11
C PHE A 84 -1.48 -1.83 -14.81
N SER A 85 -2.31 -1.90 -15.86
CA SER A 85 -2.85 -0.71 -16.53
C SER A 85 -3.74 0.14 -15.60
N ALA A 86 -4.58 -0.49 -14.78
CA ALA A 86 -5.42 0.22 -13.83
C ALA A 86 -4.62 0.93 -12.73
N ALA A 87 -3.54 0.30 -12.23
CA ALA A 87 -2.65 0.89 -11.24
C ALA A 87 -1.91 2.13 -11.78
N LEU A 88 -1.44 2.07 -13.03
CA LEU A 88 -0.80 3.21 -13.70
C LEU A 88 -1.77 4.39 -13.86
N ILE A 89 -3.02 4.13 -14.24
CA ILE A 89 -4.03 5.20 -14.39
C ILE A 89 -4.31 5.87 -13.04
N ALA A 90 -4.35 5.11 -11.94
CA ALA A 90 -4.58 5.65 -10.60
C ALA A 90 -3.44 6.54 -10.09
N GLU A 91 -2.18 6.21 -10.41
CA GLU A 91 -1.04 7.09 -10.08
C GLU A 91 -1.01 8.39 -10.90
N THR A 92 -1.63 8.39 -12.09
CA THR A 92 -1.72 9.62 -12.91
C THR A 92 -2.82 10.58 -12.46
N VAL A 93 -3.56 10.29 -11.38
CA VAL A 93 -4.44 11.30 -10.78
C VAL A 93 -3.54 12.40 -10.21
N PRO A 94 -3.51 13.60 -10.82
CA PRO A 94 -2.61 14.63 -10.40
C PRO A 94 -2.97 15.00 -8.97
N ALA A 95 -1.97 14.94 -8.07
CA ALA A 95 -2.08 15.51 -6.74
C ALA A 95 -2.60 16.94 -6.92
N LYS A 96 -3.88 17.14 -6.55
CA LYS A 96 -4.54 18.44 -6.59
C LYS A 96 -3.84 19.31 -5.56
N ALA A 97 -2.77 19.98 -5.99
CA ALA A 97 -2.08 20.99 -5.21
C ALA A 97 -3.13 22.04 -4.87
N ALA A 98 -3.49 22.12 -3.59
CA ALA A 98 -4.24 23.24 -3.05
C ALA A 98 -3.40 24.49 -3.32
N GLY A 99 -3.80 25.26 -4.33
CA GLY A 99 -3.21 26.54 -4.62
C GLY A 99 -3.39 27.45 -3.42
N THR A 100 -2.29 27.74 -2.71
CA THR A 100 -2.18 28.90 -1.86
C THR A 100 -1.98 30.12 -2.77
N THR A 101 -3.09 30.63 -3.29
CA THR A 101 -3.16 31.99 -3.82
C THR A 101 -3.08 32.96 -2.64
N GLN A 102 -1.99 33.73 -2.56
CA GLN A 102 -1.84 35.12 -2.06
C GLN A 102 -0.37 35.35 -1.69
N SER A 103 0.33 36.43 -2.03
CA SER A 103 0.08 37.60 -2.88
C SER A 103 1.45 38.31 -3.01
N PRO A 104 1.91 38.76 -4.19
CA PRO A 104 3.15 39.50 -4.31
C PRO A 104 2.91 40.97 -3.99
N SER A 105 3.54 41.50 -2.95
CA SER A 105 3.55 42.94 -2.69
C SER A 105 4.94 43.41 -2.29
N ARG A 106 5.69 43.69 -3.36
CA ARG A 106 6.71 44.72 -3.58
C ARG A 106 8.02 44.79 -2.76
N PRO A 107 9.10 45.23 -3.44
CA PRO A 107 10.43 45.38 -2.88
C PRO A 107 10.63 46.78 -2.29
N HIS A 108 11.43 46.91 -1.23
CA HIS A 108 12.10 48.16 -0.91
C HIS A 108 13.55 47.92 -0.49
N HIS A 109 14.42 48.60 -1.21
CA HIS A 109 15.81 48.91 -0.91
C HIS A 109 16.03 49.28 0.57
N SER A 110 17.14 48.84 1.17
CA SER A 110 18.30 49.72 1.39
C SER A 110 19.39 49.05 2.22
N ALA A 111 20.55 48.98 1.58
CA ALA A 111 21.91 49.15 2.09
C ALA A 111 22.18 49.21 3.62
N SER A 112 23.10 48.29 4.00
CA SER A 112 24.32 48.54 4.79
C SER A 112 24.31 48.59 6.34
N PRO A 113 25.46 48.25 6.96
CA PRO A 113 25.57 47.58 8.25
C PRO A 113 26.04 48.49 9.38
N CYS A 114 25.77 48.09 10.64
CA CYS A 114 26.54 48.53 11.81
C CYS A 114 26.60 47.42 12.89
N ARG A 115 27.77 46.81 13.04
CA ARG A 115 28.37 46.47 14.35
C ARG A 115 29.33 47.64 14.70
N PRO A 116 29.79 47.90 15.94
CA PRO A 116 29.88 46.98 17.09
C PRO A 116 29.62 47.58 18.51
N ALA A 117 29.70 46.68 19.51
CA ALA A 117 30.29 46.85 20.85
C ALA A 117 29.42 47.21 22.08
N ALA A 118 29.90 46.62 23.21
CA ALA A 118 29.52 46.76 24.63
C ALA A 118 28.22 46.05 25.05
N HIS A 119 28.16 45.20 26.08
CA HIS A 119 28.81 45.32 27.39
C HIS A 119 29.01 43.95 28.07
N VAL A 120 30.17 43.75 28.71
CA VAL A 120 30.47 42.69 29.68
C VAL A 120 29.92 43.09 31.06
N ARG A 121 29.30 42.14 31.78
CA ARG A 121 29.12 41.99 33.25
C ARG A 121 28.05 40.88 33.47
N SER A 122 28.10 39.97 34.44
CA SER A 122 29.01 39.68 35.55
C SER A 122 28.62 38.31 36.12
N CYS A 123 29.59 37.50 36.53
CA CYS A 123 29.66 36.73 37.78
C CYS A 123 31.15 36.46 38.03
#